data_AF-A0A137Q140-F1
#
_entry.id   AF-A0A137Q140-F1
#
_cell.length_a   1.000
_cell.length_b   1.000
_cell.length_c   1.000
_cell.angle_alpha   90.00
_cell.angle_beta   90.00
_cell.angle_gamma   90.00
#
_symmetry.space_group_name_H-M   'P 1'
#
loop_
_entity.id
_entity.type
_entity.pdbx_description
1 polymer ?
#
loop_
_entity_poly.entity_id
_entity_poly.type
_entity_poly.pdbx_seq_one_letter_code
_entity_poly.pdbx_strand_id
1 'polypeptide(L)'
;SPFFANKGYHPNIAVYPEHDLASARARQFAVDLDELHETLKSEIAESQQRYQRSADARRLPAPNFQVGQTVFVKAKYFRTSRPSKKLSEKYLGPYEIIAQPGTHSFTLQLPESMCAVHPVFHVSMLEPSTPNPFPDHADPPPAPVVIDGEPEFEIAHIVDSKMDCRRACRLLYKVFWLGYEDTEDESSWLPATELKHAAELVADFHSAYPGKPGSVDIFNSYVS
;
A
#
# COMPACT_ATOMS: atom_id res chain seq x y z
N SER A 1 -34.77 35.31 7.08
CA SER A 1 -34.56 33.94 7.62
C SER A 1 -34.26 32.99 6.46
N PRO A 2 -33.62 31.83 6.69
CA PRO A 2 -33.36 30.85 5.63
C PRO A 2 -34.63 30.42 4.90
N PHE A 3 -35.74 30.32 5.64
CA PHE A 3 -37.05 30.02 5.07
C PHE A 3 -37.53 31.11 4.09
N PHE A 4 -37.50 32.39 4.50
CA PHE A 4 -37.91 33.50 3.64
C PHE A 4 -37.03 33.60 2.39
N ALA A 5 -35.72 33.42 2.55
CA ALA A 5 -34.79 33.40 1.42
C ALA A 5 -35.15 32.32 0.39
N ASN A 6 -35.55 31.13 0.84
CA ASN A 6 -35.85 30.01 -0.04
C ASN A 6 -37.29 30.03 -0.59
N LYS A 7 -38.23 30.66 0.12
CA LYS A 7 -39.67 30.60 -0.18
C LYS A 7 -40.30 31.92 -0.59
N GLY A 8 -39.65 33.04 -0.32
CA GLY A 8 -40.20 34.37 -0.61
C GLY A 8 -41.39 34.74 0.27
N TYR A 9 -41.59 34.09 1.41
CA TYR A 9 -42.60 34.53 2.37
C TYR A 9 -42.25 34.04 3.76
N HIS A 10 -42.78 34.72 4.76
CA HIS A 10 -42.77 34.21 6.13
C HIS A 10 -43.98 33.30 6.30
N PRO A 11 -43.80 32.09 6.87
CA PRO A 11 -44.92 31.18 7.05
C PRO A 11 -45.93 31.86 7.98
N ASN A 12 -47.12 32.10 7.47
CA ASN A 12 -48.22 32.70 8.23
C ASN A 12 -49.29 31.63 8.44
N ILE A 13 -49.70 31.41 9.69
CA ILE A 13 -50.67 30.35 10.06
C ILE A 13 -52.11 30.76 9.66
N ALA A 14 -52.33 32.03 9.32
CA ALA A 14 -53.62 32.54 8.90
C ALA A 14 -53.89 32.24 7.42
N VAL A 15 -54.93 31.42 7.16
CA VAL A 15 -55.46 31.15 5.82
C VAL A 15 -56.34 32.33 5.40
N TYR A 16 -55.90 33.10 4.40
CA TYR A 16 -56.74 34.08 3.72
C TYR A 16 -57.11 33.54 2.34
N PRO A 17 -58.37 33.71 1.88
CA PRO A 17 -58.76 33.33 0.52
C PRO A 17 -57.95 34.14 -0.49
N GLU A 18 -57.33 33.44 -1.45
CA GLU A 18 -56.47 34.03 -2.47
C GLU A 18 -57.26 35.02 -3.35
N HIS A 19 -56.83 36.27 -3.38
CA HIS A 19 -57.27 37.23 -4.38
C HIS A 19 -56.24 37.29 -5.49
N ASP A 20 -56.63 36.82 -6.68
CA ASP A 20 -55.90 36.97 -7.94
C ASP A 20 -55.60 38.44 -8.21
N LEU A 21 -54.36 38.84 -7.95
CA LEU A 21 -53.88 40.17 -8.26
C LEU A 21 -52.49 40.05 -8.86
N ALA A 22 -52.45 39.92 -10.19
CA ALA A 22 -51.32 40.30 -11.05
C ALA A 22 -51.04 41.81 -10.89
N SER A 23 -50.57 42.19 -9.70
CA SER A 23 -50.42 43.55 -9.22
C SER A 23 -48.97 44.01 -9.35
N ALA A 24 -48.77 45.32 -9.50
CA ALA A 24 -47.43 45.94 -9.48
C ALA A 24 -46.61 45.53 -8.25
N ARG A 25 -47.29 45.21 -7.15
CA ARG A 25 -46.71 44.71 -5.90
C ARG A 25 -45.99 43.37 -6.07
N ALA A 26 -46.51 42.45 -6.90
CA ALA A 26 -45.86 41.18 -7.17
C ALA A 26 -44.55 41.35 -7.98
N ARG A 27 -44.49 42.36 -8.87
CA ARG A 27 -43.27 42.67 -9.63
C ARG A 27 -42.19 43.30 -8.74
N GLN A 28 -42.59 44.26 -7.89
CA GLN A 28 -41.68 44.84 -6.89
C GLN A 28 -41.15 43.76 -5.95
N PHE A 29 -42.04 42.87 -5.49
CA PHE A 29 -41.66 41.76 -4.65
C PHE A 29 -40.63 40.81 -5.29
N ALA A 30 -40.74 40.53 -6.58
CA ALA A 30 -39.76 39.73 -7.31
C ALA A 30 -38.39 40.42 -7.40
N VAL A 31 -38.37 41.73 -7.67
CA VAL A 31 -37.13 42.53 -7.68
C VAL A 31 -36.45 42.54 -6.31
N ASP A 32 -37.24 42.74 -5.24
CA ASP A 32 -36.73 42.72 -3.87
C ASP A 32 -36.15 41.35 -3.48
N LEU A 33 -36.71 40.26 -4.02
CA LEU A 33 -36.19 38.91 -3.81
C LEU A 33 -34.88 38.65 -4.55
N ASP A 34 -34.74 39.13 -5.78
CA ASP A 34 -33.51 38.99 -6.54
C ASP A 34 -32.36 39.73 -5.83
N GLU A 35 -32.62 40.96 -5.34
CA GLU A 35 -31.65 41.72 -4.54
C GLU A 35 -31.28 41.00 -3.23
N LEU A 36 -32.28 40.39 -2.57
CA LEU A 36 -32.06 39.58 -1.37
C LEU A 36 -31.24 38.31 -1.66
N HIS A 37 -31.42 37.68 -2.82
CA HIS A 37 -30.63 36.52 -3.22
C HIS A 37 -29.19 36.89 -3.52
N GLU A 38 -28.94 38.01 -4.19
CA GLU A 38 -27.59 38.49 -4.47
C GLU A 38 -26.84 38.85 -3.18
N THR A 39 -27.48 39.56 -2.26
CA THR A 39 -26.89 39.86 -0.95
C THR A 39 -26.60 38.59 -0.13
N LEU A 40 -27.49 37.58 -0.18
CA LEU A 40 -27.22 36.31 0.49
C LEU A 40 -26.06 35.54 -0.14
N LYS A 41 -25.94 35.53 -1.48
CA LYS A 41 -24.80 34.91 -2.17
C LYS A 41 -23.49 35.57 -1.74
N SER A 42 -23.44 36.90 -1.67
CA SER A 42 -22.24 37.60 -1.23
C SER A 42 -21.89 37.30 0.23
N GLU A 43 -22.89 37.29 1.12
CA GLU A 43 -22.69 36.98 2.54
C GLU A 43 -22.23 35.54 2.78
N ILE A 44 -22.75 34.58 2.01
CA ILE A 44 -22.31 33.18 2.04
C ILE A 44 -20.86 33.08 1.55
N ALA A 45 -20.52 33.74 0.45
CA ALA A 45 -19.16 33.74 -0.09
C ALA A 45 -18.17 34.37 0.89
N GLU A 46 -18.53 35.50 1.51
CA GLU A 46 -17.69 36.15 2.51
C GLU A 46 -17.55 35.28 3.76
N SER A 47 -18.64 34.66 4.22
CA SER A 47 -18.61 33.70 5.33
C SER A 47 -17.69 32.52 5.03
N GLN A 48 -17.79 31.91 3.84
CA GLN A 48 -16.91 30.83 3.39
C GLN A 48 -15.44 31.28 3.38
N GLN A 49 -15.15 32.50 2.91
CA GLN A 49 -13.79 33.04 2.91
C GLN A 49 -13.26 33.23 4.34
N ARG A 50 -14.08 33.75 5.26
CA ARG A 50 -13.71 33.89 6.69
C ARG A 50 -13.41 32.52 7.31
N TYR A 51 -14.25 31.51 7.05
CA TYR A 51 -14.00 30.15 7.51
C TYR A 51 -12.73 29.54 6.91
N GLN A 52 -12.52 29.72 5.61
CA GLN A 52 -11.33 29.22 4.91
C GLN A 52 -10.05 29.79 5.52
N ARG A 53 -9.98 31.11 5.75
CA ARG A 53 -8.81 31.75 6.38
C ARG A 53 -8.48 31.13 7.74
N SER A 54 -9.49 30.92 8.58
CA SER A 54 -9.28 30.34 9.92
C SER A 54 -8.89 28.85 9.85
N ALA A 55 -9.50 28.09 8.94
CA ALA A 55 -9.20 26.68 8.75
C ALA A 55 -7.80 26.46 8.18
N ASP A 56 -7.44 27.21 7.14
CA ASP A 56 -6.16 27.08 6.44
C ASP A 56 -4.99 27.58 7.31
N ALA A 57 -5.22 28.56 8.20
CA ALA A 57 -4.20 29.05 9.13
C ALA A 57 -3.61 27.96 10.06
N ARG A 58 -4.34 26.86 10.30
CA ARG A 58 -3.88 25.72 11.13
C ARG A 58 -3.47 24.50 10.31
N ARG A 59 -3.65 24.52 8.98
CA ARG A 59 -3.35 23.39 8.12
C ARG A 59 -1.91 23.48 7.63
N LEU A 60 -1.22 22.35 7.69
CA LEU A 60 0.06 22.19 6.99
C LEU A 60 -0.21 21.98 5.51
N PRO A 61 0.61 22.54 4.61
CA PRO A 61 0.48 22.28 3.19
C PRO A 61 0.64 20.78 2.92
N ALA A 62 -0.13 20.30 1.96
CA ALA A 62 -0.01 18.93 1.44
C ALA A 62 1.44 18.68 0.96
N PRO A 63 2.03 17.51 1.27
CA PRO A 63 3.26 17.09 0.61
C PRO A 63 3.05 17.04 -0.91
N ASN A 64 4.04 17.52 -1.66
CA ASN A 64 4.01 17.48 -3.12
C ASN A 64 4.36 16.06 -3.58
N PHE A 65 3.35 15.24 -3.79
CA PHE A 65 3.51 13.91 -4.38
C PHE A 65 3.57 13.99 -5.91
N GLN A 66 4.39 13.13 -6.50
CA GLN A 66 4.54 13.02 -7.96
C GLN A 66 4.16 11.62 -8.44
N VAL A 67 3.72 11.52 -9.69
CA VAL A 67 3.52 10.23 -10.36
C VAL A 67 4.86 9.49 -10.45
N GLY A 68 4.85 8.20 -10.14
CA GLY A 68 6.05 7.34 -10.02
C GLY A 68 6.68 7.29 -8.63
N GLN A 69 6.21 8.11 -7.68
CA GLN A 69 6.69 8.05 -6.29
C GLN A 69 6.02 6.90 -5.53
N THR A 70 6.78 6.24 -4.65
CA THR A 70 6.25 5.25 -3.71
C THR A 70 5.75 5.92 -2.43
N VAL A 71 4.55 5.54 -2.00
CA VAL A 71 3.88 6.10 -0.83
C VAL A 71 3.23 5.03 0.03
N PHE A 72 3.20 5.29 1.33
CA PHE A 72 2.50 4.50 2.31
C PHE A 72 1.05 4.97 2.50
N VAL A 73 0.12 4.03 2.63
CA VAL A 73 -1.31 4.34 2.88
C VAL A 73 -1.67 4.07 4.33
N LYS A 74 -2.33 5.02 4.99
CA LYS A 74 -2.81 4.83 6.38
C LYS A 74 -3.84 3.70 6.47
N ALA A 75 -3.54 2.70 7.30
CA ALA A 75 -4.39 1.53 7.52
C ALA A 75 -5.68 1.82 8.33
N LYS A 76 -5.93 3.07 8.73
CA LYS A 76 -6.99 3.45 9.69
C LYS A 76 -8.39 2.95 9.31
N TYR A 77 -8.69 2.96 8.01
CA TYR A 77 -9.99 2.60 7.42
C TYR A 77 -9.99 1.23 6.73
N PHE A 78 -8.86 0.52 6.76
CA PHE A 78 -8.75 -0.82 6.18
C PHE A 78 -9.14 -1.87 7.22
N ARG A 79 -9.79 -2.94 6.74
CA ARG A 79 -10.02 -4.14 7.55
C ARG A 79 -8.78 -5.02 7.43
N THR A 80 -8.05 -5.16 8.52
CA THR A 80 -6.87 -6.04 8.58
C THR A 80 -7.29 -7.43 9.05
N SER A 81 -6.61 -8.47 8.56
CA SER A 81 -6.84 -9.86 9.01
C SER A 81 -6.27 -10.13 10.41
N ARG A 82 -5.57 -9.17 11.02
CA ARG A 82 -4.98 -9.32 12.35
C ARG A 82 -6.06 -9.33 13.44
N PRO A 83 -5.86 -10.12 14.51
CA PRO A 83 -6.86 -10.26 15.58
C PRO A 83 -7.01 -9.00 16.44
N SER A 84 -6.02 -8.09 16.43
CA SER A 84 -6.07 -6.84 17.20
C SER A 84 -5.58 -5.65 16.37
N LYS A 85 -6.39 -4.58 16.35
CA LYS A 85 -6.06 -3.29 15.72
C LYS A 85 -4.86 -2.59 16.37
N LYS A 86 -4.55 -2.90 17.64
CA LYS A 86 -3.38 -2.33 18.33
C LYS A 86 -2.07 -2.91 17.80
N LEU A 87 -2.12 -4.14 17.28
CA LEU A 87 -0.96 -4.84 16.72
C LEU A 87 -1.01 -4.88 15.19
N SER A 88 -1.96 -4.21 14.55
CA SER A 88 -1.99 -4.11 13.09
C SER A 88 -1.04 -3.03 12.62
N GLU A 89 -0.54 -3.20 11.40
CA GLU A 89 0.22 -2.17 10.71
C GLU A 89 -0.54 -0.85 10.68
N LYS A 90 0.18 0.24 10.93
CA LYS A 90 -0.38 1.60 10.87
C LYS A 90 -0.44 2.11 9.43
N TYR A 91 0.48 1.64 8.60
CA TYR A 91 0.64 1.99 7.20
C TYR A 91 0.75 0.72 6.38
N LEU A 92 0.07 0.68 5.25
CA LEU A 92 0.04 -0.44 4.31
C LEU A 92 0.92 -0.08 3.13
N GLY A 93 1.89 -0.96 2.85
CA GLY A 93 2.71 -1.04 1.64
C GLY A 93 3.44 0.24 1.23
N PRO A 94 4.58 0.16 0.55
CA PRO A 94 4.89 1.16 -0.44
C PRO A 94 4.08 0.86 -1.72
N TYR A 95 3.18 1.75 -2.11
CA TYR A 95 2.46 1.67 -3.38
C TYR A 95 2.88 2.81 -4.28
N GLU A 96 3.01 2.53 -5.58
CA GLU A 96 3.39 3.53 -6.57
C GLU A 96 2.19 4.41 -6.95
N ILE A 97 2.41 5.72 -7.08
CA ILE A 97 1.41 6.65 -7.63
C ILE A 97 1.40 6.54 -9.14
N ILE A 98 0.29 6.09 -9.72
CA ILE A 98 0.12 5.96 -11.18
C ILE A 98 -0.44 7.24 -11.80
N ALA A 99 -1.35 7.93 -11.10
CA ALA A 99 -2.02 9.11 -11.65
C ALA A 99 -2.50 10.06 -10.55
N GLN A 100 -2.79 11.30 -10.93
CA GLN A 100 -3.39 12.31 -10.08
C GLN A 100 -4.72 12.79 -10.67
N PRO A 101 -5.86 12.13 -10.36
CA PRO A 101 -7.17 12.52 -10.90
C PRO A 101 -7.68 13.88 -10.41
N GLY A 102 -7.15 14.43 -9.31
CA GLY A 102 -7.54 15.74 -8.79
C GLY A 102 -6.48 16.39 -7.92
N THR A 103 -6.71 17.64 -7.52
CA THR A 103 -5.72 18.45 -6.78
C THR A 103 -5.20 17.77 -5.51
N HIS A 104 -6.04 16.99 -4.83
CA HIS A 104 -5.70 16.34 -3.57
C HIS A 104 -5.94 14.82 -3.59
N SER A 105 -6.05 14.21 -4.77
CA SER A 105 -6.36 12.80 -4.93
C SER A 105 -5.39 12.12 -5.88
N PHE A 106 -4.85 10.98 -5.46
CA PHE A 106 -3.87 10.19 -6.20
C PHE A 106 -4.37 8.76 -6.37
N THR A 107 -4.14 8.20 -7.57
CA THR A 107 -4.41 6.79 -7.89
C THR A 107 -3.16 5.98 -7.63
N LEU A 108 -3.28 4.93 -6.83
CA LEU A 108 -2.17 4.04 -6.47
C LEU A 108 -2.24 2.71 -7.22
N GLN A 109 -1.07 2.12 -7.47
CA GLN A 109 -0.94 0.75 -7.90
C GLN A 109 -1.15 -0.19 -6.71
N LEU A 110 -2.39 -0.65 -6.54
CA LEU A 110 -2.72 -1.63 -5.51
C LEU A 110 -2.50 -3.06 -6.02
N PRO A 111 -2.08 -3.99 -5.14
CA PRO A 111 -1.97 -5.40 -5.49
C PRO A 111 -3.35 -6.01 -5.73
N GLU A 112 -3.41 -7.10 -6.52
CA GLU A 112 -4.66 -7.80 -6.85
C GLU A 112 -5.40 -8.31 -5.61
N SER A 113 -4.67 -8.62 -4.53
CA SER A 113 -5.25 -8.99 -3.23
C SER A 113 -6.17 -7.92 -2.64
N MET A 114 -6.03 -6.65 -3.07
CA MET A 114 -6.83 -5.52 -2.63
C MET A 114 -7.80 -5.01 -3.72
N CYS A 115 -8.20 -5.85 -4.67
CA CYS A 115 -9.10 -5.46 -5.78
C CYS A 115 -10.44 -4.84 -5.33
N ALA A 116 -10.92 -5.14 -4.12
CA ALA A 116 -12.14 -4.55 -3.57
C ALA A 116 -11.98 -3.09 -3.10
N VAL A 117 -10.74 -2.61 -2.95
CA VAL A 117 -10.44 -1.25 -2.49
C VAL A 117 -10.34 -0.32 -3.68
N HIS A 118 -11.00 0.83 -3.59
CA HIS A 118 -10.88 1.85 -4.63
C HIS A 118 -9.46 2.46 -4.62
N PRO A 119 -8.75 2.51 -5.77
CA PRO A 119 -7.33 2.87 -5.81
C PRO A 119 -7.06 4.38 -5.65
N VAL A 120 -8.09 5.22 -5.54
CA VAL A 120 -7.95 6.67 -5.39
C VAL A 120 -7.97 7.07 -3.92
N PHE A 121 -6.90 7.71 -3.48
CA PHE A 121 -6.70 8.15 -2.10
C PHE A 121 -6.48 9.66 -2.02
N HIS A 122 -7.01 10.27 -0.96
CA HIS A 122 -6.74 11.68 -0.64
C HIS A 122 -5.35 11.85 -0.01
N VAL A 123 -4.66 12.97 -0.27
CA VAL A 123 -3.29 13.27 0.22
C VAL A 123 -3.13 13.01 1.73
N SER A 124 -4.13 13.33 2.54
CA SER A 124 -4.08 13.14 4.00
C SER A 124 -3.94 11.67 4.45
N MET A 125 -4.25 10.72 3.58
CA MET A 125 -4.09 9.28 3.80
C MET A 125 -2.74 8.75 3.35
N LEU A 126 -1.95 9.55 2.64
CA LEU A 126 -0.66 9.16 2.08
C LEU A 126 0.48 9.71 2.93
N GLU A 127 1.55 8.92 3.04
CA GLU A 127 2.84 9.37 3.55
C GLU A 127 3.95 8.98 2.56
N PRO A 128 4.93 9.86 2.32
CA PRO A 128 6.04 9.56 1.42
C PRO A 128 6.82 8.35 1.94
N SER A 129 7.14 7.41 1.05
CA SER A 129 8.06 6.33 1.40
C SER A 129 9.47 6.91 1.53
N THR A 130 10.01 6.92 2.74
CA THR A 130 11.43 7.21 2.95
C THR A 130 12.21 5.90 2.83
N PRO A 131 13.31 5.86 2.05
CA PRO A 131 14.19 4.69 2.03
C PRO A 131 14.65 4.36 3.45
N ASN A 132 14.87 3.07 3.72
CA ASN A 132 15.22 2.59 5.05
C ASN A 132 16.46 3.35 5.57
N PRO A 133 16.33 4.14 6.66
CA PRO A 133 17.46 4.90 7.20
C PRO A 133 18.53 4.01 7.85
N PHE A 134 18.23 2.72 8.05
CA PHE A 134 19.17 1.72 8.55
C PHE A 134 19.35 0.60 7.53
N PRO A 135 20.25 0.77 6.54
CA PRO A 135 20.51 -0.26 5.53
C PRO A 135 20.99 -1.58 6.15
N ASP A 136 21.68 -1.52 7.31
CA ASP A 136 22.15 -2.71 8.06
C ASP A 136 21.03 -3.50 8.72
N HIS A 137 19.81 -2.96 8.77
CA HIS A 137 18.61 -3.70 9.12
C HIS A 137 17.93 -4.15 7.83
N ALA A 138 18.55 -5.12 7.16
CA ALA A 138 17.95 -5.85 6.05
C ALA A 138 16.61 -6.46 6.49
N ASP A 139 15.71 -6.65 5.53
CA ASP A 139 14.46 -7.38 5.78
C ASP A 139 14.80 -8.74 6.40
N PRO A 140 14.01 -9.21 7.39
CA PRO A 140 14.28 -10.49 8.00
C PRO A 140 14.31 -11.58 6.91
N PRO A 141 15.21 -12.59 7.04
CA PRO A 141 15.30 -13.67 6.08
C PRO A 141 13.93 -14.31 5.82
N PRO A 142 13.70 -14.84 4.60
CA PRO A 142 12.45 -15.50 4.25
C PRO A 142 12.12 -16.59 5.28
N ALA A 143 10.85 -16.65 5.68
CA ALA A 143 10.41 -17.67 6.62
C ALA A 143 10.60 -19.07 6.00
N PRO A 144 11.00 -20.09 6.79
CA PRO A 144 11.17 -21.45 6.27
C PRO A 144 9.86 -21.99 5.72
N VAL A 145 9.95 -22.68 4.59
CA VAL A 145 8.83 -23.36 3.93
C VAL A 145 8.65 -24.73 4.60
N VAL A 146 7.43 -25.09 4.97
CA VAL A 146 7.17 -26.40 5.58
C VAL A 146 6.89 -27.43 4.48
N ILE A 147 7.81 -28.36 4.26
CA ILE A 147 7.67 -29.49 3.32
C ILE A 147 7.73 -30.78 4.15
N ASP A 148 6.75 -31.67 3.96
CA ASP A 148 6.59 -32.92 4.72
C ASP A 148 6.56 -32.77 6.27
N GLY A 149 6.24 -31.56 6.76
CA GLY A 149 6.19 -31.26 8.20
C GLY A 149 7.51 -30.79 8.80
N GLU A 150 8.57 -30.68 8.01
CA GLU A 150 9.87 -30.15 8.42
C GLU A 150 10.12 -28.76 7.81
N PRO A 151 10.75 -27.83 8.55
CA PRO A 151 11.09 -26.51 8.03
C PRO A 151 12.30 -26.61 7.08
N GLU A 152 12.09 -26.20 5.84
CA GLU A 152 13.11 -26.13 4.79
C GLU A 152 13.41 -24.67 4.44
N PHE A 153 14.68 -24.39 4.13
CA PHE A 153 15.16 -23.05 3.79
C PHE A 153 15.58 -23.01 2.33
N GLU A 154 15.27 -21.91 1.65
CA GLU A 154 15.61 -21.74 0.23
C GLU A 154 17.12 -21.52 0.07
N ILE A 155 17.69 -22.19 -0.93
CA ILE A 155 19.12 -22.10 -1.27
C ILE A 155 19.28 -21.06 -2.37
N ALA A 156 20.17 -20.08 -2.14
CA ALA A 156 20.55 -19.11 -3.17
C ALA A 156 21.44 -19.76 -4.23
N HIS A 157 22.55 -20.37 -3.82
CA HIS A 157 23.49 -21.05 -4.71
C HIS A 157 24.46 -21.97 -3.97
N ILE A 158 25.11 -22.87 -4.73
CA ILE A 158 26.15 -23.78 -4.24
C ILE A 158 27.51 -23.24 -4.65
N VAL A 159 28.42 -23.09 -3.68
CA VAL A 159 29.74 -22.47 -3.89
C VAL A 159 30.86 -23.50 -3.95
N ASP A 160 30.74 -24.58 -3.20
CA ASP A 160 31.80 -25.58 -3.15
C ASP A 160 31.27 -26.98 -2.85
N SER A 161 32.09 -27.98 -3.11
CA SER A 161 31.84 -29.36 -2.73
C SER A 161 33.13 -30.02 -2.26
N LYS A 162 33.02 -30.92 -1.28
CA LYS A 162 34.17 -31.66 -0.75
C LYS A 162 33.78 -33.07 -0.32
N MET A 163 34.78 -33.94 -0.34
CA MET A 163 34.67 -35.28 0.24
C MET A 163 35.26 -35.28 1.66
N ASP A 164 34.46 -35.64 2.66
CA ASP A 164 34.88 -35.87 4.04
C ASP A 164 34.77 -37.36 4.39
N CYS A 165 35.90 -38.06 4.32
CA CYS A 165 35.97 -39.50 4.59
C CYS A 165 35.67 -39.88 6.04
N ARG A 166 35.56 -38.90 6.95
CA ARG A 166 35.27 -39.13 8.37
C ARG A 166 33.77 -39.22 8.66
N ARG A 167 32.92 -38.83 7.71
CA ARG A 167 31.46 -38.85 7.85
C ARG A 167 30.83 -40.05 7.13
N ALA A 168 29.66 -40.46 7.59
CA ALA A 168 28.86 -41.50 6.93
C ALA A 168 28.43 -41.07 5.52
N CYS A 169 27.91 -39.84 5.38
CA CYS A 169 27.78 -39.18 4.08
C CYS A 169 29.09 -38.46 3.76
N ARG A 170 29.82 -38.96 2.75
CA ARG A 170 31.14 -38.44 2.38
C ARG A 170 31.06 -37.15 1.60
N LEU A 171 30.01 -36.94 0.81
CA LEU A 171 29.89 -35.77 -0.04
C LEU A 171 29.13 -34.65 0.66
N LEU A 172 29.79 -33.50 0.79
CA LEU A 172 29.23 -32.27 1.34
C LEU A 172 29.26 -31.17 0.29
N TYR A 173 28.23 -30.34 0.29
CA TYR A 173 28.15 -29.11 -0.48
C TYR A 173 28.11 -27.91 0.44
N LYS A 174 28.80 -26.83 0.05
CA LYS A 174 28.72 -25.54 0.70
C LYS A 174 27.61 -24.74 0.04
N VAL A 175 26.57 -24.48 0.82
CA VAL A 175 25.30 -23.90 0.39
C VAL A 175 25.22 -22.49 0.96
N PHE A 176 24.84 -21.52 0.13
CA PHE A 176 24.46 -20.17 0.57
C PHE A 176 22.94 -20.09 0.66
N TRP A 177 22.44 -19.60 1.79
CA TRP A 177 21.01 -19.52 2.06
C TRP A 177 20.41 -18.21 1.52
N LEU A 178 19.25 -18.31 0.89
CA LEU A 178 18.56 -17.14 0.33
C LEU A 178 18.07 -16.23 1.47
N GLY A 179 18.44 -14.95 1.42
CA GLY A 179 18.04 -13.94 2.42
C GLY A 179 18.81 -13.96 3.73
N TYR A 180 19.84 -14.81 3.85
CA TYR A 180 20.83 -14.79 4.94
C TYR A 180 22.18 -14.19 4.50
N GLU A 181 22.19 -13.56 3.32
CA GLU A 181 23.33 -12.80 2.81
C GLU A 181 23.76 -11.75 3.85
N ASP A 182 25.07 -11.63 4.08
CA ASP A 182 25.67 -10.75 5.11
C ASP A 182 25.38 -11.11 6.59
N THR A 183 24.82 -12.29 6.89
CA THR A 183 24.67 -12.79 8.27
C THR A 183 25.76 -13.81 8.65
N GLU A 184 25.97 -14.05 9.95
CA GLU A 184 26.92 -15.09 10.42
C GLU A 184 26.54 -16.50 9.93
N ASP A 185 25.27 -16.71 9.59
CA ASP A 185 24.69 -17.98 9.12
C ASP A 185 24.53 -18.02 7.58
N GLU A 186 25.20 -17.13 6.84
CA GLU A 186 25.09 -17.00 5.38
C GLU A 186 25.36 -18.32 4.63
N SER A 187 26.26 -19.17 5.14
CA SER A 187 26.61 -20.42 4.47
C SER A 187 26.79 -21.60 5.43
N SER A 188 26.35 -22.78 4.98
CA SER A 188 26.48 -24.04 5.72
C SER A 188 26.96 -25.19 4.84
N TRP A 189 27.55 -26.22 5.47
CA TRP A 189 27.96 -27.44 4.79
C TRP A 189 26.91 -28.53 4.98
N LEU A 190 26.15 -28.82 3.92
CA LEU A 190 25.11 -29.83 3.92
C LEU A 190 25.56 -31.13 3.23
N PRO A 191 25.18 -32.30 3.74
CA PRO A 191 25.39 -33.56 3.04
C PRO A 191 24.52 -33.65 1.79
N ALA A 192 25.01 -34.36 0.78
CA ALA A 192 24.27 -34.56 -0.47
C ALA A 192 22.87 -35.17 -0.28
N THR A 193 22.62 -35.87 0.83
CA THR A 193 21.34 -36.46 1.19
C THR A 193 20.25 -35.45 1.57
N GLU A 194 20.64 -34.25 1.99
CA GLU A 194 19.72 -33.17 2.40
C GLU A 194 19.35 -32.25 1.21
N LEU A 195 20.04 -32.36 0.07
CA LEU A 195 19.84 -31.51 -1.11
C LEU A 195 18.85 -32.10 -2.13
N LYS A 196 17.89 -32.90 -1.66
CA LYS A 196 16.92 -33.58 -2.55
C LYS A 196 16.07 -32.59 -3.35
N HIS A 197 15.70 -31.46 -2.72
CA HIS A 197 14.86 -30.43 -3.33
C HIS A 197 15.66 -29.38 -4.11
N ALA A 198 16.99 -29.50 -4.16
CA ALA A 198 17.90 -28.56 -4.81
C ALA A 198 18.72 -29.21 -5.95
N ALA A 199 18.16 -30.21 -6.62
CA ALA A 199 18.84 -30.96 -7.68
C ALA A 199 19.28 -30.08 -8.87
N GLU A 200 18.47 -29.08 -9.22
CA GLU A 200 18.80 -28.11 -10.29
C GLU A 200 20.06 -27.32 -9.96
N LEU A 201 20.17 -26.79 -8.74
CA LEU A 201 21.33 -26.03 -8.28
C LEU A 201 22.61 -26.89 -8.23
N VAL A 202 22.47 -28.18 -7.89
CA VAL A 202 23.59 -29.14 -7.93
C VAL A 202 24.04 -29.38 -9.37
N ALA A 203 23.10 -29.53 -10.31
CA ALA A 203 23.43 -29.71 -11.73
C ALA A 203 24.13 -28.47 -12.30
N ASP A 204 23.62 -27.27 -12.01
CA ASP A 204 24.22 -26.00 -12.42
C ASP A 204 25.64 -25.85 -11.88
N PHE A 205 25.86 -26.18 -10.60
CA PHE A 205 27.18 -26.16 -9.98
C PHE A 205 28.18 -27.09 -10.70
N HIS A 206 27.79 -28.34 -11.00
CA HIS A 206 28.68 -29.29 -11.69
C HIS A 206 28.86 -28.96 -13.17
N SER A 207 27.91 -28.26 -13.80
CA SER A 207 28.09 -27.71 -15.14
C SER A 207 29.19 -26.64 -15.17
N ALA A 208 29.24 -25.79 -14.14
CA ALA A 208 30.25 -24.74 -14.00
C ALA A 208 31.60 -25.29 -13.50
N TYR A 209 31.57 -26.31 -12.64
CA TYR A 209 32.74 -26.89 -11.98
C TYR A 209 32.84 -28.42 -12.16
N PRO A 210 33.09 -28.92 -13.38
CA PRO A 210 33.06 -30.36 -13.67
C PRO A 210 34.16 -31.19 -12.98
N GLY A 211 35.20 -30.55 -12.45
CA GLY A 211 36.28 -31.20 -11.70
C GLY A 211 36.04 -31.35 -10.19
N LYS A 212 34.91 -30.85 -9.68
CA LYS A 212 34.57 -30.87 -8.26
C LYS A 212 33.85 -32.19 -7.89
N PRO A 213 34.00 -32.68 -6.64
CA PRO A 213 33.39 -33.94 -6.23
C PRO A 213 31.86 -33.87 -6.29
N GLY A 214 31.23 -34.74 -7.08
CA GLY A 214 29.78 -34.81 -7.27
C GLY A 214 29.18 -36.14 -6.85
N SER A 215 27.86 -36.16 -6.64
CA SER A 215 27.11 -37.38 -6.37
C SER A 215 26.85 -38.09 -7.69
N VAL A 216 27.34 -39.33 -7.84
CA VAL A 216 27.09 -40.15 -9.04
C VAL A 216 25.62 -40.58 -9.12
N ASP A 217 24.91 -40.58 -7.99
CA ASP A 217 23.53 -41.08 -7.88
C ASP A 217 22.45 -40.07 -8.31
N ILE A 218 22.76 -38.77 -8.35
CA ILE A 218 21.78 -37.73 -8.75
C ILE A 218 21.69 -37.59 -10.28
N PHE A 219 22.72 -38.01 -11.01
CA PHE A 219 22.73 -37.95 -12.48
C PHE A 219 21.83 -39.00 -13.17
N ASN A 220 21.43 -40.06 -12.46
CA ASN A 220 20.67 -41.18 -13.06
C ASN A 220 19.16 -41.15 -12.82
N SER A 221 18.61 -40.16 -12.09
CA SER A 221 17.16 -40.11 -11.83
C SER A 221 16.35 -39.32 -12.87
N TYR A 222 16.99 -38.76 -13.91
CA TYR A 222 16.31 -37.99 -14.97
C TYR A 222 16.50 -38.57 -16.39
N VAL A 223 17.03 -39.79 -16.49
CA VAL A 223 17.02 -40.57 -17.74
C VAL A 223 16.41 -41.94 -17.46
N SER A 224 15.10 -41.97 -17.20
CA SER A 224 14.20 -43.13 -17.41
C SER A 224 12.76 -42.67 -17.45
#